data_AF-A0A183G5X3-F1
#
_entry.id   AF-A0A183G5X3-F1
#
_cell.length_a   1.000
_cell.length_b   1.000
_cell.length_c   1.000
_cell.angle_alpha   90.00
_cell.angle_beta   90.00
_cell.angle_gamma   90.00
#
_symmetry.space_group_name_H-M   'P 1'
#
loop_
_entity.id
_entity.type
_entity.pdbx_description
1 polymer ?
#
loop_
_entity_poly.entity_id
_entity_poly.type
_entity_poly.pdbx_seq_one_letter_code
_entity_poly.pdbx_strand_id
1 'polypeptide(L)' 'MISPRFIELSRNGIVTLYKRFLSLATHRDKATNEHFLTEGDFQGIVELQQNPLGQRIIDAFFADAE' A
#
# COMPACT_ATOMS: atom_id res chain seq x y z
N MET A 1 0.61 14.62 21.52
CA MET A 1 0.21 14.88 20.12
C MET A 1 1.39 14.53 19.22
N ILE A 2 1.23 13.56 18.31
CA ILE A 2 2.24 13.25 17.29
C ILE A 2 1.93 14.14 16.10
N SER A 3 2.84 15.03 15.73
CA SER A 3 2.70 15.89 14.56
C SER A 3 2.79 15.03 13.29
N PRO A 4 1.87 15.14 12.32
CA PRO A 4 1.98 14.42 11.06
C PRO A 4 3.26 14.87 10.35
N ARG A 5 4.13 13.91 10.06
CA ARG A 5 5.36 14.15 9.31
C ARG A 5 4.96 14.12 7.83
N PHE A 6 4.89 15.27 7.19
CA PHE A 6 4.69 15.33 5.74
C PHE A 6 5.86 14.60 5.07
N ILE A 7 5.56 13.54 4.33
CA ILE A 7 6.56 12.81 3.55
C ILE A 7 6.80 13.64 2.28
N GLU A 8 7.92 14.35 2.23
CA GLU A 8 8.35 14.99 0.98
C GLU A 8 8.82 13.91 -0.01
N LEU A 9 8.01 13.66 -1.03
CA LEU A 9 8.34 12.74 -2.11
C LEU A 9 8.77 13.52 -3.36
N SER A 10 9.93 13.18 -3.90
CA SER A 10 10.31 13.68 -5.22
C SER A 10 9.38 13.12 -6.30
N ARG A 11 9.30 13.79 -7.46
CA ARG A 11 8.54 13.29 -8.62
C ARG A 11 8.95 11.86 -8.99
N ASN A 12 10.24 11.56 -8.96
CA ASN A 12 10.76 10.22 -9.24
C ASN A 12 10.36 9.20 -8.16
N GLY A 13 10.28 9.64 -6.90
CA GLY A 13 9.74 8.84 -5.80
C GLY A 13 8.29 8.45 -6.04
N ILE A 14 7.45 9.42 -6.43
CA ILE A 14 6.03 9.17 -6.75
C ILE A 14 5.89 8.17 -7.90
N VAL A 15 6.63 8.36 -9.00
CA VAL A 15 6.59 7.43 -10.15
C VAL A 15 7.04 6.02 -9.75
N THR A 16 8.07 5.91 -8.91
CA THR A 16 8.55 4.61 -8.42
C THR A 16 7.50 3.91 -7.57
N LEU A 17 6.87 4.64 -6.65
CA LEU A 17 5.79 4.10 -5.81
C LEU A 17 4.59 3.69 -6.64
N TYR A 18 4.20 4.48 -7.64
CA TYR A 18 3.10 4.13 -8.54
C TYR A 18 3.36 2.84 -9.33
N LYS A 19 4.59 2.64 -9.83
CA LYS A 19 4.96 1.38 -10.51
C LYS A 19 4.89 0.17 -9.56
N ARG A 20 5.33 0.33 -8.31
CA ARG A 20 5.24 -0.72 -7.29
C ARG A 20 3.79 -1.03 -6.94
N PHE A 21 2.97 0.00 -6.79
CA PHE A 21 1.53 -0.12 -6.60
C PHE A 21 0.89 -0.97 -7.71
N LEU A 22 1.14 -0.64 -8.98
CA LEU A 22 0.60 -1.40 -10.11
C LEU A 22 1.12 -2.85 -10.17
N SER A 23 2.35 -3.11 -9.72
CA SER A 23 2.89 -4.47 -9.68
C SER A 23 2.27 -5.35 -8.59
N LEU A 24 1.69 -4.73 -7.56
CA LEU A 24 1.07 -5.41 -6.44
C LEU A 24 -0.45 -5.52 -6.61
N ALA A 25 -1.11 -4.49 -7.14
CA ALA A 25 -2.56 -4.43 -7.24
C ALA A 25 -3.12 -5.50 -8.19
N THR A 26 -3.74 -6.55 -7.61
CA THR A 26 -4.41 -7.59 -8.39
C THR A 26 -5.85 -7.23 -8.76
N HIS A 27 -6.45 -6.29 -8.03
CA HIS A 27 -7.81 -5.84 -8.25
C HIS A 27 -7.89 -4.61 -9.14
N ARG A 28 -8.84 -4.64 -10.08
CA ARG A 28 -9.17 -3.53 -10.97
C ARG A 28 -10.68 -3.37 -11.07
N ASP A 29 -11.17 -2.18 -10.78
CA ASP A 29 -12.56 -1.83 -11.02
C ASP A 29 -12.81 -1.73 -12.52
N LYS A 30 -13.82 -2.45 -13.01
CA LYS A 30 -14.12 -2.53 -14.45
C LYS A 30 -14.84 -1.29 -14.98
N ALA A 31 -15.54 -0.56 -14.11
CA ALA A 31 -16.32 0.62 -14.47
C ALA A 31 -15.44 1.89 -14.46
N THR A 32 -14.60 2.07 -13.45
CA THR A 32 -13.70 3.24 -13.34
C THR A 32 -12.33 2.99 -13.94
N ASN A 33 -11.99 1.73 -14.20
CA ASN A 33 -10.68 1.30 -14.70
C ASN A 33 -9.54 1.51 -13.70
N GLU A 34 -9.87 1.78 -12.44
CA GLU A 34 -8.92 2.06 -11.36
C GLU A 34 -8.41 0.77 -10.73
N HIS A 35 -7.15 0.80 -10.29
CA HIS A 35 -6.52 -0.27 -9.54
C HIS A 35 -6.69 -0.03 -8.05
N PHE A 36 -6.86 -1.10 -7.28
CA PHE A 36 -6.97 -1.02 -5.83
C PHE A 36 -6.07 -2.07 -5.18
N LEU A 37 -5.54 -1.71 -4.01
CA LEU A 37 -4.85 -2.65 -3.13
C LEU A 37 -5.85 -3.13 -2.09
N THR A 38 -5.80 -4.42 -1.83
CA THR A 38 -6.51 -5.12 -0.77
C THR A 38 -5.49 -5.66 0.24
N GLU A 39 -5.94 -6.07 1.41
CA GLU A 39 -5.09 -6.76 2.39
C GLU A 39 -4.40 -7.99 1.76
N GLY A 40 -5.12 -8.73 0.90
CA GLY A 40 -4.59 -9.89 0.20
C GLY A 40 -3.38 -9.57 -0.69
N ASP A 41 -3.33 -8.39 -1.29
CA ASP A 41 -2.19 -7.96 -2.11
C ASP A 41 -0.92 -7.75 -1.25
N PHE A 42 -1.08 -7.38 0.03
CA PHE A 42 0.04 -7.23 0.96
C PHE A 42 0.50 -8.56 1.54
N GLN A 43 -0.38 -9.56 1.63
CA GLN A 43 -0.01 -10.90 2.09
C GLN A 43 1.01 -11.57 1.14
N GLY A 44 1.09 -11.15 -0.13
CA GLY A 44 2.10 -11.61 -1.08
C GLY A 44 3.51 -11.04 -0.87
N ILE A 45 3.68 -10.04 0.00
CA ILE A 45 4.97 -9.38 0.23
C ILE A 45 5.75 -10.15 1.31
N VAL A 46 6.78 -10.89 0.87
CA VAL A 46 7.59 -11.75 1.75
C VAL A 46 8.22 -10.98 2.90
N GLU A 47 8.66 -9.75 2.67
CA GLU A 47 9.27 -8.89 3.68
C GLU A 47 8.28 -8.51 4.79
N LEU A 48 6.99 -8.38 4.48
CA LEU A 48 5.96 -8.17 5.50
C LEU A 48 5.74 -9.44 6.31
N GLN A 49 5.74 -10.62 5.68
CA GLN A 49 5.58 -11.88 6.40
C GLN A 49 6.72 -12.17 7.38
N GLN A 50 7.95 -11.79 7.03
CA GLN A 50 9.12 -11.96 7.90
C GLN A 50 9.22 -10.89 8.99
N ASN A 51 8.48 -9.79 8.86
CA ASN A 51 8.49 -8.71 9.83
C ASN A 51 7.57 -9.06 11.01
N PRO A 52 8.05 -9.04 12.27
CA PRO A 52 7.21 -9.31 13.45
C PRO A 52 6.04 -8.32 13.61
N LEU A 53 6.09 -7.17 12.94
CA LEU A 53 5.01 -6.18 12.89
C LEU A 53 4.24 -6.22 11.57
N GLY A 54 4.54 -7.15 10.66
CA GLY A 54 3.97 -7.22 9.32
C GLY A 54 2.46 -7.13 9.29
N GLN A 55 1.79 -8.00 10.06
CA GLN A 55 0.33 -7.98 10.15
C GLN A 55 -0.19 -6.65 10.70
N ARG A 56 0.43 -6.10 11.76
CA ARG A 56 0.02 -4.81 12.33
C ARG A 56 0.22 -3.64 11.36
N ILE A 57 1.21 -3.72 10.47
CA ILE A 57 1.43 -2.75 9.40
C ILE A 57 0.31 -2.84 8.36
N ILE A 58 -0.08 -4.07 7.97
CA ILE A 58 -1.21 -4.30 7.06
C ILE A 58 -2.49 -3.75 7.69
N ASP A 59 -2.80 -4.16 8.92
CA ASP A 59 -3.99 -3.69 9.65
C ASP A 59 -4.02 -2.17 9.76
N ALA A 60 -2.89 -1.53 10.08
CA ALA A 60 -2.80 -0.07 10.18
C ALA A 60 -2.94 0.64 8.83
N PHE A 61 -2.51 0.01 7.73
CA PHE A 61 -2.63 0.58 6.38
C PHE A 61 -4.08 0.57 5.89
N PHE A 62 -4.85 -0.43 6.28
CA PHE A 62 -6.26 -0.61 5.87
C PHE A 62 -7.26 -0.27 6.98
N ALA A 63 -6.83 0.35 8.08
CA ALA A 63 -7.66 0.62 9.26
C ALA A 63 -8.89 1.51 8.97
N ASP A 64 -8.80 2.38 7.97
CA ASP A 64 -9.85 3.32 7.59
C ASP A 64 -10.63 2.87 6.33
N ALA A 65 -10.50 1.60 5.91
CA ALA A 65 -11.13 1.07 4.70
C ALA A 65 -12.59 0.62 4.89
N GLU A 66 -13.27 1.05 5.95
CA GLU A 66 -14.72 0.86 6.18
C GLU A 66 -15.58 2.01 5.62
#